data_AF-A0A434EKP3-F1
#
_entry.id   AF-A0A434EKP3-F1
#
_cell.length_a   1.000
_cell.length_b   1.000
_cell.length_c   1.000
_cell.angle_alpha   90.00
_cell.angle_beta   90.00
_cell.angle_gamma   90.00
#
_symmetry.space_group_name_H-M   'P 1'
#
loop_
_entity.id
_entity.type
_entity.pdbx_description
1 polymer ?
#
loop_
_entity_poly.entity_id
_entity_poly.type
_entity_poly.pdbx_seq_one_letter_code
_entity_poly.pdbx_strand_id
1 'polypeptide(L)' 'RYSIPFFYEPRVDAEIAPLPIKGASDFAPFLYGDYLWESATNFVEMAGVKTLRKPRRPAAA' A
#
# COMPACT_ATOMS: atom_id res chain seq x y z
N ARG A 1 -3.86 -30.76 -4.59
CA ARG A 1 -4.52 -29.51 -4.12
C ARG A 1 -3.95 -28.37 -4.96
N TYR A 2 -4.78 -27.66 -5.71
CA TYR A 2 -4.35 -26.53 -6.54
C TYR A 2 -4.95 -25.23 -6.02
N SER A 3 -4.18 -24.15 -6.09
CA SER A 3 -4.60 -22.80 -5.74
C SER A 3 -3.95 -21.84 -6.73
N ILE A 4 -4.77 -21.09 -7.46
CA ILE A 4 -4.31 -20.15 -8.50
C ILE A 4 -4.96 -18.79 -8.20
N PRO A 5 -4.41 -18.01 -7.26
CA PRO A 5 -4.98 -16.71 -6.91
C PRO A 5 -4.65 -15.67 -7.98
N PHE A 6 -5.58 -14.73 -8.18
CA PHE A 6 -5.39 -13.55 -9.00
C PHE A 6 -5.73 -12.31 -8.18
N PHE A 7 -4.89 -11.29 -8.25
CA PHE A 7 -5.07 -10.02 -7.59
C PHE A 7 -5.02 -8.92 -8.65
N TYR A 8 -6.08 -8.11 -8.73
CA TYR A 8 -6.12 -6.92 -9.57
C TYR A 8 -5.91 -5.70 -8.69
N GLU A 9 -4.67 -5.22 -8.66
CA GLU A 9 -4.24 -4.20 -7.72
C GLU A 9 -4.06 -2.83 -8.40
N PRO A 10 -4.16 -1.73 -7.64
CA PRO A 10 -3.86 -0.40 -8.15
C PRO A 10 -2.42 -0.27 -8.64
N ARG A 11 -2.14 0.78 -9.43
CA ARG A 11 -0.77 1.15 -9.75
C ARG A 11 -0.02 1.59 -8.49
N VAL A 12 1.30 1.38 -8.47
CA VAL A 12 2.16 1.73 -7.32
C VAL A 12 2.16 3.21 -6.96
N ASP A 13 1.79 4.08 -7.90
CA ASP A 13 1.66 5.53 -7.73
C ASP A 13 0.21 6.00 -7.57
N ALA A 14 -0.75 5.07 -7.48
CA ALA A 14 -2.14 5.42 -7.21
C ALA A 14 -2.29 5.95 -5.77
N GLU A 15 -2.97 7.09 -5.63
CA GLU A 15 -3.44 7.57 -4.34
C GLU A 15 -4.74 6.86 -3.96
N ILE A 16 -4.76 6.26 -2.76
CA ILE A 16 -5.93 5.66 -2.16
C ILE A 16 -6.49 6.67 -1.16
N ALA A 17 -7.75 7.06 -1.35
CA ALA A 17 -8.44 8.05 -0.53
C ALA A 17 -9.90 7.61 -0.30
N PRO A 18 -10.58 8.14 0.74
CA PRO A 18 -12.00 7.90 0.94
C PRO A 18 -12.82 8.29 -0.30
N LEU A 19 -13.79 7.45 -0.65
CA LEU A 19 -14.73 7.77 -1.72
C LEU A 19 -15.66 8.90 -1.27
N PRO A 20 -16.04 9.83 -2.17
CA PRO A 20 -16.94 10.94 -1.84
C PRO A 20 -18.41 10.47 -1.79
N ILE A 21 -18.70 9.48 -0.95
CA ILE A 21 -20.03 8.91 -0.75
C ILE A 21 -20.43 8.96 0.73
N LYS A 22 -21.73 9.12 0.98
CA LYS A 22 -22.26 9.24 2.34
C LYS A 22 -21.98 7.95 3.12
N GLY A 23 -21.34 8.09 4.27
CA GLY A 23 -21.03 6.96 5.17
C GLY A 23 -19.74 6.20 4.84
N ALA A 24 -18.93 6.68 3.90
CA ALA A 24 -17.56 6.19 3.77
C ALA A 24 -16.76 6.47 5.04
N SER A 25 -15.92 5.52 5.44
CA SER A 25 -14.99 5.72 6.54
C SER A 25 -13.92 6.71 6.14
N ASP A 26 -13.65 7.68 7.02
CA ASP A 26 -12.55 8.61 6.84
C ASP A 26 -11.21 7.90 7.13
N PHE A 27 -10.25 8.09 6.24
CA PHE A 27 -8.86 7.73 6.44
C PHE A 27 -7.95 8.69 5.69
N ALA A 28 -6.72 8.86 6.19
CA ALA A 28 -5.73 9.72 5.54
C ALA A 28 -5.33 9.12 4.18
N PRO A 29 -5.35 9.89 3.07
CA PRO A 29 -4.92 9.39 1.78
C PRO A 29 -3.47 8.93 1.78
N PHE A 30 -3.18 7.83 1.09
CA PHE A 30 -1.85 7.23 0.99
C PHE A 30 -1.53 6.76 -0.43
N LEU A 31 -0.25 6.57 -0.76
CA LEU A 31 0.12 5.93 -2.04
C LEU A 31 0.10 4.41 -1.87
N TYR A 32 -0.59 3.72 -2.77
CA TYR A 32 -0.71 2.26 -2.72
C TYR A 32 0.65 1.56 -2.70
N GLY A 33 1.64 2.01 -3.49
CA GLY A 33 2.98 1.42 -3.49
C GLY A 33 3.76 1.64 -2.19
N ASP A 34 3.50 2.71 -1.44
CA ASP A 34 4.11 2.91 -0.12
C ASP A 34 3.49 1.97 0.91
N TYR A 35 2.16 1.83 0.90
CA TYR A 35 1.44 0.88 1.74
C TYR A 35 1.84 -0.58 1.46
N LEU A 36 1.94 -0.93 0.16
CA LEU A 36 2.35 -2.27 -0.26
C LEU A 36 3.77 -2.59 0.21
N TRP A 37 4.71 -1.64 0.07
CA TRP A 37 6.09 -1.84 0.55
C TRP A 37 6.13 -2.02 2.08
N GLU A 38 5.44 -1.15 2.82
CA GLU A 38 5.37 -1.22 4.28
C GLU A 38 4.77 -2.55 4.75
N SER A 39 3.75 -3.05 4.05
CA SER A 39 3.05 -4.30 4.39
C SER A 39 3.87 -5.54 4.01
N ALA A 40 4.36 -5.61 2.76
CA ALA A 40 5.06 -6.77 2.21
C ALA A 40 6.43 -6.99 2.87
N THR A 41 7.06 -5.94 3.39
CA THR A 41 8.37 -6.05 4.07
C THR A 41 8.29 -6.46 5.53
N ASN A 42 7.08 -6.68 6.07
CA ASN A 42 6.90 -7.27 7.40
C ASN A 42 6.93 -8.81 7.38
N PHE A 43 6.93 -9.44 6.20
CA PHE A 43 7.13 -10.89 6.06
C PHE A 43 8.59 -11.26 6.33
N VAL A 44 8.82 -12.39 7.00
CA VAL A 44 10.17 -12.83 7.41
C VAL A 44 11.09 -13.05 6.20
N GLU A 45 10.52 -13.47 5.08
CA GLU A 45 11.19 -13.66 3.80
C GLU A 45 11.78 -12.36 3.24
N MET A 46 11.27 -11.22 3.70
CA MET A 46 11.67 -9.87 3.28
C MET A 46 12.51 -9.15 4.35
N ALA A 47 13.00 -9.86 5.37
CA ALA A 47 13.78 -9.26 6.45
C ALA A 47 15.00 -8.48 5.92
N GLY A 48 15.17 -7.25 6.39
CA GLY A 48 16.29 -6.37 6.03
C GLY A 48 16.09 -5.51 4.79
N VAL A 49 15.03 -5.72 4.00
CA VAL A 49 14.81 -4.92 2.78
C VAL A 49 14.03 -3.63 3.02
N LYS A 50 13.27 -3.52 4.11
CA LYS A 50 12.37 -2.39 4.41
C LYS A 50 13.03 -1.02 4.23
N THR A 51 14.27 -0.87 4.67
CA THR A 51 15.02 0.40 4.65
C THR A 51 15.64 0.74 3.29
N LEU A 52 15.61 -0.18 2.31
CA LEU A 52 16.23 0.02 1.00
C LEU A 52 15.43 0.96 0.08
N ARG A 53 14.20 1.31 0.45
CA ARG A 53 13.32 2.20 -0.30
C ARG A 53 12.81 3.31 0.61
N LYS A 54 12.91 4.55 0.14
CA LYS A 54 12.25 5.70 0.77
C LYS A 54 10.78 5.77 0.33
N PRO A 55 9.83 6.15 1.22
CA PRO A 55 8.46 6.46 0.83
C PRO A 55 8.43 7.50 -0.29
N ARG A 56 7.47 7.36 -1.22
CA ARG A 56 7.33 8.25 -2.37
C ARG A 56 6.32 9.37 -2.12
N ARG A 57 5.35 9.17 -1.22
CA ARG A 57 4.49 10.24 -0.75
C ARG A 57 5.32 11.22 0.10
N PRO A 58 5.24 12.54 -0.14
CA PRO A 58 5.84 13.51 0.75
C PRO A 58 5.27 13.35 2.17
N ALA A 59 6.10 13.55 3.20
CA ALA A 59 5.59 13.71 4.55
C ALA A 59 4.62 14.91 4.56
N ALA A 60 3.51 14.80 5.29
CA ALA A 60 2.64 15.95 5.51
C ALA A 60 3.48 17.08 6.13
N ALA A 61 3.38 18.28 5.54
CA ALA A 61 4.11 19.47 5.97
C ALA A 61 3.64 19.97 7.35
#